data_AF-A0A177HNQ7-F1
#
_entry.id   AF-A0A177HNQ7-F1
#
_cell.length_a   1.000
_cell.length_b   1.000
_cell.length_c   1.000
_cell.angle_alpha   90.00
_cell.angle_beta   90.00
_cell.angle_gamma   90.00
#
_symmetry.space_group_name_H-M   'P 1'
#
loop_
_entity.id
_entity.type
_entity.pdbx_description
1 polymer ?
#
loop_
_entity_poly.entity_id
_entity_poly.type
_entity_poly.pdbx_seq_one_letter_code
_entity_poly.pdbx_strand_id
1 'polypeptide(L)'
;MTLARIWTVGMSLGERVRATVAALMQITGESQAELASALGVNQTQVSRRQTGSAAWSLDDCDALAAHYGIDVLDLLAGPTRACESLPARRRRSSSRTMPGRRRHSGATKGAAAR
;
A
#
# COMPACT_ATOMS: atom_id res chain seq x y z
N MET A 1 18.78 11.65 -1.89
CA MET A 1 18.12 12.85 -2.46
C MET A 1 18.65 13.04 -3.88
N THR A 2 17.76 13.25 -4.86
CA THR A 2 18.02 13.48 -6.31
C THR A 2 17.78 12.27 -7.23
N LEU A 3 16.51 11.87 -7.38
CA LEU A 3 15.96 11.26 -8.61
C LEU A 3 14.49 11.68 -8.85
N ALA A 4 14.02 12.75 -8.20
CA ALA A 4 12.61 13.17 -8.25
C ALA A 4 12.31 14.21 -9.35
N ARG A 5 13.25 14.48 -10.27
CA ARG A 5 13.21 15.72 -11.08
C ARG A 5 13.18 15.53 -12.61
N ILE A 6 12.91 14.31 -13.11
CA ILE A 6 12.79 14.03 -14.56
C ILE A 6 11.38 13.55 -14.99
N TRP A 7 10.50 13.16 -14.07
CA TRP A 7 9.28 12.41 -14.43
C TRP A 7 8.04 13.23 -14.77
N THR A 8 8.07 14.55 -14.64
CA THR A 8 6.84 15.34 -14.64
C THR A 8 6.16 15.46 -16.01
N VAL A 9 6.83 15.10 -17.11
CA VAL A 9 6.27 15.19 -18.49
C VAL A 9 5.89 13.82 -19.07
N GLY A 10 6.14 12.70 -18.39
CA GLY A 10 5.90 11.34 -18.94
C GLY A 10 4.84 10.48 -18.24
N MET A 11 4.45 10.79 -17.01
CA MET A 11 3.57 9.94 -16.21
C MET A 11 2.09 10.31 -16.38
N SER A 12 1.28 9.36 -16.85
CA SER A 12 -0.19 9.52 -16.89
C SER A 12 -0.76 9.70 -15.48
N LEU A 13 -1.93 10.33 -15.35
CA LEU A 13 -2.58 10.50 -14.05
C LEU A 13 -2.84 9.14 -13.37
N GLY A 14 -3.27 8.12 -14.12
CA GLY A 14 -3.50 6.78 -13.57
C GLY A 14 -2.20 6.13 -13.05
N GLU A 15 -1.07 6.36 -13.70
CA GLU A 15 0.23 5.90 -13.20
C GLU A 15 0.67 6.65 -11.95
N ARG A 16 0.39 7.96 -11.88
CA ARG A 16 0.64 8.79 -10.69
C ARG A 16 -0.17 8.33 -9.49
N VAL A 17 -1.45 8.03 -9.67
CA VAL A 17 -2.30 7.50 -8.60
C VAL A 17 -1.76 6.16 -8.10
N ARG A 18 -1.41 5.24 -9.01
CA ARG A 18 -0.83 3.93 -8.63
C ARG A 18 0.48 4.06 -7.84
N ALA A 19 1.37 4.94 -8.28
CA ALA A 19 2.61 5.24 -7.58
C ALA A 19 2.35 5.84 -6.20
N THR A 20 1.34 6.70 -6.08
CA THR A 20 0.96 7.35 -4.81
C THR A 20 0.41 6.32 -3.83
N VAL A 21 -0.54 5.50 -4.25
CA VAL A 21 -1.11 4.42 -3.44
C VAL A 21 -0.01 3.44 -3.00
N ALA A 22 0.92 3.07 -3.90
CA ALA A 22 2.04 2.21 -3.54
C ALA A 22 2.93 2.83 -2.45
N ALA A 23 3.26 4.12 -2.56
CA ALA A 23 4.05 4.82 -1.56
C ALA A 23 3.34 4.91 -0.20
N LEU A 24 2.03 5.21 -0.21
CA LEU A 24 1.20 5.28 0.99
C LEU A 24 1.13 3.92 1.71
N MET A 25 0.89 2.83 0.96
CA MET A 25 0.94 1.48 1.51
C MET A 25 2.30 1.14 2.13
N GLN A 26 3.41 1.55 1.50
CA GLN A 26 4.76 1.31 2.04
C GLN A 26 5.01 2.07 3.34
N ILE A 27 4.61 3.35 3.42
CA ILE A 27 4.86 4.18 4.62
C ILE A 27 3.93 3.83 5.79
N THR A 28 2.70 3.38 5.52
CA THR A 28 1.79 2.89 6.58
C THR A 28 2.05 1.44 6.94
N GLY A 29 2.64 0.66 6.03
CA GLY A 29 2.84 -0.78 6.18
C GLY A 29 1.61 -1.62 5.83
N GLU A 30 0.59 -1.02 5.22
CA GLU A 30 -0.64 -1.70 4.82
C GLU A 30 -0.44 -2.60 3.60
N SER A 31 -1.12 -3.74 3.63
CA SER A 31 -1.25 -4.67 2.50
C SER A 31 -2.40 -4.27 1.56
N GLN A 32 -2.42 -4.85 0.35
CA GLN A 32 -3.54 -4.63 -0.59
C GLN A 32 -4.87 -5.16 -0.03
N ALA A 33 -4.84 -6.19 0.83
CA ALA A 33 -6.03 -6.75 1.44
C ALA A 33 -6.62 -5.81 2.50
N GLU A 34 -5.78 -5.17 3.30
CA GLU A 34 -6.20 -4.14 4.27
C GLU A 34 -6.80 -2.92 3.55
N LEU A 35 -6.14 -2.46 2.48
CA LEU A 35 -6.66 -1.37 1.66
C LEU A 35 -8.01 -1.75 1.02
N ALA A 36 -8.13 -2.97 0.49
CA ALA A 36 -9.37 -3.45 -0.10
C ALA A 36 -10.52 -3.47 0.93
N SER A 37 -10.24 -3.94 2.15
CA SER A 37 -11.20 -3.93 3.25
C SER A 37 -11.65 -2.52 3.60
N ALA A 38 -10.74 -1.54 3.61
CA ALA A 38 -11.07 -0.14 3.90
C ALA A 38 -11.93 0.51 2.80
N LEU A 39 -11.72 0.12 1.55
CA LEU A 39 -12.45 0.64 0.39
C LEU A 39 -13.74 -0.14 0.11
N GLY A 40 -14.05 -1.21 0.85
CA GLY A 40 -15.23 -2.05 0.62
C GLY A 40 -15.17 -2.86 -0.69
N VAL A 41 -13.96 -3.13 -1.20
CA VAL A 41 -13.72 -3.86 -2.46
C VAL A 41 -12.92 -5.14 -2.20
N ASN A 42 -12.75 -5.98 -3.22
CA ASN A 42 -11.90 -7.16 -3.11
C ASN A 42 -10.42 -6.82 -3.41
N GLN A 43 -9.47 -7.51 -2.77
CA GLN A 43 -8.03 -7.41 -3.05
C GLN A 43 -7.71 -7.55 -4.54
N THR A 44 -8.43 -8.40 -5.27
CA THR A 44 -8.26 -8.59 -6.72
C THR A 44 -8.54 -7.31 -7.50
N GLN A 45 -9.53 -6.51 -7.08
CA GLN A 45 -9.82 -5.21 -7.70
C GLN A 45 -8.70 -4.20 -7.42
N VAL A 46 -8.20 -4.13 -6.18
CA VAL A 46 -7.03 -3.31 -5.82
C VAL A 46 -5.79 -3.74 -6.61
N SER A 47 -5.55 -5.04 -6.75
CA SER A 47 -4.43 -5.58 -7.52
C SER A 47 -4.50 -5.16 -8.99
N ARG A 48 -5.65 -5.35 -9.65
CA ARG A 48 -5.86 -4.92 -11.05
C ARG A 48 -5.66 -3.41 -11.22
N ARG A 49 -6.09 -2.60 -10.25
CA ARG A 49 -5.87 -1.15 -10.27
C ARG A 49 -4.40 -0.79 -10.10
N GLN A 50 -3.68 -1.46 -9.20
CA GLN A 50 -2.25 -1.26 -9.00
C GLN A 50 -1.39 -1.73 -10.19
N THR A 51 -1.79 -2.79 -10.90
CA THR A 51 -1.11 -3.24 -12.12
C THR A 51 -1.45 -2.38 -13.34
N GLY A 52 -2.48 -1.52 -13.25
CA GLY A 52 -2.97 -0.70 -14.36
C GLY A 52 -3.89 -1.46 -15.34
N SER A 53 -4.32 -2.67 -14.98
CA SER A 53 -5.32 -3.44 -15.74
C SER A 53 -6.75 -2.95 -15.50
N ALA A 54 -6.96 -2.10 -14.49
CA ALA A 54 -8.18 -1.34 -14.26
C ALA A 54 -7.82 0.09 -13.84
N ALA A 55 -8.67 1.07 -14.17
CA ALA A 55 -8.49 2.44 -13.72
C ALA A 55 -8.95 2.61 -12.26
N TRP A 56 -8.33 3.56 -11.57
CA TRP A 56 -8.90 4.18 -10.37
C TRP A 56 -9.96 5.19 -10.81
N SER A 57 -11.21 5.05 -10.36
CA SER A 57 -12.23 6.07 -10.58
C SER A 57 -11.98 7.29 -9.69
N LEU A 58 -12.69 8.40 -9.93
CA LEU A 58 -12.64 9.55 -9.04
C LEU A 58 -13.22 9.22 -7.66
N ASP A 59 -14.31 8.45 -7.59
CA ASP A 59 -14.87 7.98 -6.33
C ASP A 59 -13.88 7.12 -5.54
N ASP A 60 -13.07 6.30 -6.23
CA ASP A 60 -12.01 5.57 -5.55
C ASP A 60 -10.92 6.50 -5.01
N CYS A 61 -10.57 7.57 -5.73
CA CYS A 61 -9.61 8.57 -5.27
C CYS A 61 -10.10 9.30 -4.02
N ASP A 62 -11.39 9.65 -3.95
CA ASP A 62 -12.00 10.23 -2.75
C ASP A 62 -11.97 9.24 -1.58
N ALA A 63 -12.32 7.97 -1.82
CA ALA A 63 -12.27 6.93 -0.79
C ALA A 63 -10.84 6.67 -0.28
N LEU A 64 -9.85 6.67 -1.18
CA LEU A 64 -8.44 6.58 -0.83
C LEU A 64 -7.99 7.77 0.03
N ALA A 65 -8.32 8.99 -0.37
CA ALA A 65 -7.97 10.20 0.36
C ALA A 65 -8.58 10.20 1.77
N ALA A 66 -9.86 9.85 1.88
CA ALA A 66 -10.55 9.69 3.16
C ALA A 66 -9.91 8.62 4.05
N HIS A 67 -9.54 7.47 3.48
CA HIS A 67 -8.88 6.38 4.22
C HIS A 67 -7.54 6.83 4.81
N TYR A 68 -6.68 7.46 3.99
CA TYR A 68 -5.38 7.94 4.44
C TYR A 68 -5.45 9.21 5.29
N GLY A 69 -6.59 9.92 5.28
CA GLY A 69 -6.79 11.16 6.00
C GLY A 69 -5.99 12.31 5.40
N ILE A 70 -5.95 12.38 4.07
CA ILE A 70 -5.30 13.43 3.28
C ILE A 70 -6.31 14.08 2.32
N ASP A 71 -5.98 15.24 1.75
CA ASP A 71 -6.78 15.85 0.69
C ASP A 71 -6.63 15.07 -0.64
N VAL A 72 -7.70 14.99 -1.43
CA VAL A 72 -7.68 14.27 -2.71
C VAL A 72 -6.74 14.91 -3.72
N LEU A 73 -6.56 16.23 -3.69
CA LEU A 73 -5.61 16.93 -4.55
C LEU A 73 -4.16 16.64 -4.13
N ASP A 74 -3.90 16.42 -2.84
CA ASP A 74 -2.59 15.97 -2.37
C ASP A 74 -2.28 14.54 -2.84
N LEU A 75 -3.29 13.67 -2.89
CA LEU A 75 -3.19 12.34 -3.50
C LEU A 75 -2.90 12.43 -5.00
N LEU A 76 -3.64 13.27 -5.73
CA LEU A 76 -3.49 13.43 -7.18
C LEU A 76 -2.21 14.18 -7.57
N ALA A 77 -1.64 14.99 -6.69
CA ALA A 77 -0.35 15.66 -6.93
C ALA A 77 0.80 14.66 -7.05
N GLY A 78 0.72 13.55 -6.31
CA GLY A 78 1.62 12.41 -6.44
C GLY A 78 2.23 11.92 -5.13
N PRO A 79 3.16 10.95 -5.20
CA PRO A 79 3.66 10.22 -4.03
C PRO A 79 4.31 11.11 -2.97
N THR A 80 5.09 12.10 -3.40
CA THR A 80 5.79 13.01 -2.49
C THR A 80 4.81 13.83 -1.68
N ARG A 81 3.84 14.47 -2.34
CA ARG A 81 2.88 15.34 -1.68
C ARG A 81 1.96 14.57 -0.75
N ALA A 82 1.45 13.41 -1.19
CA ALA A 82 0.60 12.57 -0.37
C ALA A 82 1.29 12.08 0.91
N CYS A 83 2.57 11.67 0.82
CA CYS A 83 3.35 11.25 1.98
C CYS A 83 3.64 12.39 2.96
N GLU A 84 3.85 13.61 2.45
CA GLU A 84 4.01 14.82 3.28
C GLU A 84 2.74 15.14 4.06
N SER A 85 1.58 15.05 3.40
CA SER A 85 0.26 15.30 4.00
C SER A 85 -0.22 14.18 4.94
N LEU A 86 0.40 12.99 4.89
CA LEU A 86 -0.03 11.85 5.70
C LEU A 86 0.10 12.12 7.21
N PRO A 87 -0.98 11.94 8.01
CA PRO A 87 -0.94 12.16 9.45
C PRO A 87 0.12 11.31 10.16
N ALA A 88 0.85 11.91 11.12
CA ALA A 88 1.97 11.25 11.79
C ALA A 88 1.61 9.89 12.42
N ARG A 89 0.39 9.73 12.96
CA ARG A 89 -0.12 8.48 13.54
C ARG A 89 -0.21 7.31 12.54
N ARG A 90 -0.36 7.61 11.25
CA ARG A 90 -0.49 6.62 10.17
C ARG A 90 0.88 6.12 9.70
N ARG A 91 1.94 6.91 9.92
CA ARG A 91 3.30 6.49 9.58
C ARG A 91 3.67 5.34 10.50
N ARG A 92 4.16 4.24 9.93
CA ARG A 92 4.54 3.05 10.68
C ARG A 92 5.38 3.46 11.90
N SER A 93 4.88 3.20 13.11
CA SER A 93 5.67 3.40 14.31
C SER A 93 6.92 2.54 14.19
N SER A 94 8.09 3.16 14.24
CA SER A 94 9.38 2.49 14.16
C SER A 94 9.69 1.70 15.44
N SER A 95 8.73 0.93 15.95
CA SER A 95 8.89 0.02 17.08
C SER A 95 8.64 -1.40 16.59
N ARG A 96 9.62 -1.94 15.88
CA ARG A 96 9.69 -3.38 15.59
C ARG A 96 10.79 -3.99 16.44
N THR A 97 10.54 -4.09 17.75
CA THR A 97 11.06 -5.19 18.55
C THR A 97 10.53 -6.46 17.91
N MET A 98 11.41 -7.24 17.28
CA MET A 98 11.07 -8.52 16.69
C MET A 98 11.00 -9.57 17.80
N PRO A 99 9.87 -10.23 18.06
CA PRO A 99 9.88 -11.49 18.79
C PRO A 99 10.42 -12.57 17.83
N GLY A 100 11.42 -13.30 18.30
CA GLY A 100 12.16 -14.30 17.54
C GLY A 100 11.28 -15.30 16.79
N ARG A 101 11.68 -15.57 15.56
CA ARG A 101 11.15 -16.66 14.72
C ARG A 101 11.46 -18.00 15.40
N ARG A 102 10.50 -18.53 16.17
CA ARG A 102 10.54 -19.92 16.65
C ARG A 102 10.50 -20.86 15.45
N ARG A 103 11.59 -21.58 15.23
CA ARG A 103 11.66 -22.71 14.31
C ARG A 103 10.88 -23.87 14.93
N HIS A 104 9.77 -24.26 14.31
CA HIS A 104 9.14 -25.56 14.60
C HIS A 104 10.00 -26.66 13.95
N SER A 105 10.65 -27.46 14.79
CA SER A 105 11.30 -28.70 14.37
C SER A 105 10.20 -29.76 14.29
N GLY A 106 9.81 -30.15 13.08
CA GLY A 106 8.91 -31.28 12.86
C GLY A 106 9.66 -32.59 13.07
N ALA A 107 9.52 -33.17 14.26
CA ALA A 107 9.87 -34.56 14.52
C ALA A 107 8.78 -35.45 13.91
N THR A 108 9.11 -36.23 12.89
CA THR A 108 8.26 -37.33 12.42
C THR A 108 8.52 -38.57 13.27
N LYS A 109 7.52 -38.93 14.08
CA LYS A 109 7.46 -40.15 14.89
C LYS A 109 6.70 -41.24 14.11
N GLY A 110 7.32 -42.41 13.95
CA GLY A 110 6.67 -43.73 14.00
C GLY A 110 5.98 -44.27 12.74
N ALA A 111 6.58 -45.29 12.14
CA ALA A 111 5.89 -46.40 11.47
C ALA A 111 6.68 -47.67 11.85
N ALA A 112 6.21 -48.47 12.81
CA ALA A 112 5.16 -49.50 12.70
C ALA A 112 5.76 -50.87 12.36
N ALA A 113 5.64 -51.76 13.34
CA ALA A 113 5.90 -53.18 13.28
C ALA A 113 5.14 -53.86 12.11
N ARG A 114 5.80 -54.83 11.49
CA ARG A 114 5.33 -56.23 11.32
C ARG A 114 6.46 -57.07 10.74
#